data_AF-A0A3R7DZI0-F1
#
_entry.id   AF-A0A3R7DZI0-F1
#
_cell.length_a   1.000
_cell.length_b   1.000
_cell.length_c   1.000
_cell.angle_alpha   90.00
_cell.angle_beta   90.00
_cell.angle_gamma   90.00
#
_symmetry.space_group_name_H-M   'P 1'
#
loop_
_entity.id
_entity.type
_entity.pdbx_description
1 polymer ?
#
loop_
_entity_poly.entity_id
_entity_poly.type
_entity_poly.pdbx_seq_one_letter_code
_entity_poly.pdbx_strand_id
1 'polypeptide(L)'
;MEDVVEKLIRWSEHLKPYKGPFLGAGLASLLTAIASSFYDYFYRGLNPLPSVLIPLVIAIIFLACWYLTTEKLYQRLAKKLMMSRFKNPKIAVLSVSGIDEIETKKLLRSTDYTPEDWYNRLCSNDISAEKTIDLSMKKDYSIIFNPFGELYPEKDTTNLRTFQKIKEYIKNGGVFVNTAGLAFYYMWNPKTKIEGLTGPMLETYTGAAKTEPIIGSTYKSSISLMPVVLTEDSPLTDTWLYKNFGVRTTLGSMRSLEAKNAAHFDIIDENTIIQEFRSALRCETAEAQLIPIIRSEYLYHPTGRTHECYPIAAVKYGRGYLILVGMVIKKEEDLPLVIKAIKEIIERLRKEGSLEVGDR
;
A
#
# COMPACT_ATOMS: atom_id res chain seq x y z
N MET A 1 20.83 2.84 -15.65
CA MET A 1 19.60 2.49 -16.41
C MET A 1 18.35 2.84 -15.62
N GLU A 2 18.25 2.45 -14.34
CA GLU A 2 17.11 2.79 -13.47
C GLU A 2 16.81 4.29 -13.38
N ASP A 3 17.81 5.15 -13.15
CA ASP A 3 17.61 6.60 -13.05
C ASP A 3 17.02 7.21 -14.34
N VAL A 4 17.42 6.69 -15.51
CA VAL A 4 16.86 7.14 -16.80
C VAL A 4 15.40 6.70 -16.95
N VAL A 5 15.09 5.45 -16.60
CA VAL A 5 13.71 4.93 -16.64
C VAL A 5 12.82 5.67 -15.64
N GLU A 6 13.30 5.96 -14.44
CA GLU A 6 12.58 6.75 -13.43
C GLU A 6 12.30 8.16 -13.94
N LYS A 7 13.29 8.83 -14.55
CA LYS A 7 13.11 10.14 -15.18
C LYS A 7 12.08 10.11 -16.30
N LEU A 8 12.12 9.09 -17.18
CA LEU A 8 11.15 8.92 -18.26
C LEU A 8 9.72 8.72 -17.73
N ILE A 9 9.55 7.97 -16.63
CA ILE A 9 8.26 7.78 -15.98
C ILE A 9 7.75 9.10 -15.39
N ARG A 10 8.59 9.84 -14.67
CA ARG A 10 8.24 11.16 -14.12
C ARG A 10 7.83 12.14 -15.23
N TRP A 11 8.57 12.13 -16.33
CA TRP A 11 8.24 12.91 -17.52
C TRP A 11 6.90 12.48 -18.12
N SER A 12 6.67 11.18 -18.29
CA SER A 12 5.39 10.65 -18.78
C SER A 12 4.20 11.11 -17.93
N GLU A 13 4.33 11.09 -16.60
CA GLU A 13 3.29 11.59 -15.67
C GLU A 13 3.05 13.09 -15.81
N HIS A 14 4.11 13.88 -15.93
CA HIS A 14 4.00 15.34 -16.13
C HIS A 14 3.41 15.70 -17.50
N LEU A 15 3.67 14.88 -18.53
CA LEU A 15 3.19 15.08 -19.90
C LEU A 15 1.75 14.57 -20.11
N LYS A 16 1.24 13.70 -19.22
CA LYS A 16 -0.07 13.05 -19.37
C LYS A 16 -1.25 14.02 -19.60
N PRO A 17 -1.33 15.18 -18.92
CA PRO A 17 -2.38 16.18 -19.18
C PRO A 17 -2.37 16.74 -20.62
N TYR A 18 -1.23 16.68 -21.31
CA TYR A 18 -1.02 17.25 -22.65
C TYR A 18 -1.10 16.20 -23.77
N LYS A 19 -1.58 14.99 -23.49
CA LYS A 19 -1.69 13.90 -24.47
C LYS A 19 -2.44 14.30 -25.75
N GLY A 20 -3.61 14.91 -25.61
CA GLY A 20 -4.41 15.39 -26.75
C GLY A 20 -3.69 16.45 -27.57
N PRO A 21 -3.21 17.55 -26.94
CA PRO A 21 -2.40 18.57 -27.60
C PRO A 21 -1.17 18.03 -28.37
N PHE A 22 -0.40 17.11 -27.78
CA PHE A 22 0.76 16.53 -28.46
C PHE A 22 0.39 15.74 -29.71
N LEU A 23 -0.69 14.96 -29.66
CA LEU A 23 -1.17 14.25 -30.84
C LEU A 23 -1.60 15.23 -31.95
N GLY A 24 -2.38 16.26 -31.58
CA GLY A 24 -2.85 17.27 -32.52
C GLY A 24 -1.70 18.04 -33.18
N ALA A 25 -0.73 18.50 -32.38
CA ALA A 25 0.44 19.22 -32.87
C ALA A 25 1.31 18.33 -33.77
N GLY A 26 1.55 17.07 -33.38
CA GLY A 26 2.32 16.12 -34.18
C GLY A 26 1.69 15.85 -35.55
N LEU A 27 0.36 15.63 -35.58
CA LEU A 27 -0.37 15.42 -36.83
C LEU A 27 -0.41 16.67 -37.70
N ALA A 28 -0.62 17.85 -37.11
CA ALA A 28 -0.60 19.12 -37.84
C ALA A 28 0.77 19.39 -38.48
N SER A 29 1.86 19.19 -37.74
CA SER A 29 3.22 19.35 -38.27
C SER A 29 3.53 18.35 -39.38
N LEU A 30 3.04 17.11 -39.27
CA LEU A 30 3.19 16.10 -40.33
C LEU A 30 2.43 16.50 -41.60
N LEU A 31 1.18 16.97 -41.47
CA LEU A 31 0.39 17.47 -42.60
C LEU A 31 1.05 18.69 -43.26
N THR A 32 1.61 19.60 -42.47
CA THR A 32 2.40 20.73 -43.00
C THR A 32 3.64 20.25 -43.75
N ALA A 33 4.36 19.24 -43.24
CA ALA A 33 5.50 18.64 -43.93
C ALA A 33 5.09 18.09 -45.31
N ILE A 34 3.97 17.37 -45.36
CA ILE A 34 3.42 16.80 -46.59
C ILE A 34 3.02 17.91 -47.56
N ALA A 35 2.25 18.90 -47.10
CA ALA A 35 1.80 20.02 -47.93
C ALA A 35 2.97 20.84 -48.50
N SER A 36 4.00 21.13 -47.69
CA SER A 36 5.22 21.80 -48.14
C SER A 36 5.96 20.98 -49.20
N SER A 37 6.03 19.65 -49.02
CA SER A 37 6.66 18.77 -50.00
C SER A 37 5.94 18.81 -51.35
N PHE A 38 4.60 18.76 -51.34
CA PHE A 38 3.80 18.87 -52.55
C PHE A 38 3.96 20.24 -53.21
N TYR A 39 3.94 21.31 -52.42
CA TYR A 39 4.07 22.67 -52.94
C TYR A 39 5.41 22.91 -53.62
N ASP A 40 6.52 22.56 -52.97
CA ASP A 40 7.85 22.79 -53.55
C ASP A 40 8.12 21.90 -54.77
N TYR A 41 7.60 20.66 -54.77
CA TYR A 41 7.74 19.74 -55.90
C TYR A 41 6.92 20.19 -57.12
N PHE A 42 5.63 20.47 -56.95
CA PHE A 42 4.73 20.77 -58.08
C PHE A 42 4.80 22.21 -58.56
N TYR A 43 4.98 23.19 -57.67
CA TYR A 43 4.87 24.60 -58.04
C TYR A 43 6.22 25.30 -58.23
N ARG A 44 7.27 24.85 -57.55
CA ARG A 44 8.58 25.51 -57.61
C ARG A 44 9.65 24.72 -58.36
N GLY A 45 9.45 23.42 -58.59
CA GLY A 45 10.47 22.54 -59.16
C GLY A 45 11.73 22.47 -58.29
N LEU A 46 11.63 22.81 -56.99
CA LEU A 46 12.73 22.81 -56.04
C LEU A 46 12.82 21.45 -55.35
N ASN A 47 14.00 21.14 -54.80
CA ASN A 47 14.14 20.00 -53.90
C ASN A 47 13.34 20.28 -52.61
N PRO A 48 12.33 19.47 -52.26
CA PRO A 48 11.47 19.72 -51.10
C PRO A 48 12.16 19.48 -49.76
N LEU A 49 13.37 18.89 -49.73
CA LEU A 49 14.05 18.52 -48.50
C LEU A 49 14.10 19.65 -47.43
N PRO A 50 14.51 20.89 -47.75
CA PRO A 50 14.72 21.92 -46.74
C PRO A 50 13.42 22.37 -46.04
N SER A 51 12.30 22.44 -46.77
CA SER A 51 11.01 22.89 -46.25
C SER A 51 10.25 21.81 -45.48
N VAL A 52 10.59 20.54 -45.74
CA VAL A 52 9.99 19.37 -45.10
C VAL A 52 10.70 19.02 -43.79
N LEU A 53 12.01 19.24 -43.70
CA LEU A 53 12.82 18.80 -42.56
C LEU A 53 12.34 19.38 -41.22
N ILE A 54 12.08 20.69 -41.16
CA ILE A 54 11.68 21.34 -39.90
C ILE A 54 10.32 20.83 -39.40
N PRO A 55 9.22 20.85 -40.20
CA PRO A 55 7.94 20.30 -39.77
C PRO A 55 8.01 18.81 -39.43
N LEU A 56 8.83 18.03 -40.13
CA LEU A 56 9.01 16.60 -39.86
C LEU A 56 9.69 16.36 -38.50
N VAL A 57 10.76 17.10 -38.19
CA VAL A 57 11.42 17.00 -36.87
C VAL A 57 10.46 17.38 -35.74
N ILE A 58 9.68 18.45 -35.93
CA ILE A 58 8.67 18.88 -34.96
C ILE A 58 7.60 17.78 -34.77
N ALA A 59 7.12 17.18 -35.87
CA ALA A 59 6.16 16.07 -35.81
C ALA A 59 6.72 14.88 -35.03
N ILE A 60 7.98 14.49 -35.27
CA ILE A 60 8.66 13.40 -34.55
C ILE A 60 8.74 13.70 -33.05
N ILE A 61 9.13 14.92 -32.67
CA ILE A 61 9.21 15.32 -31.25
C ILE A 61 7.84 15.22 -30.59
N PHE A 62 6.79 15.77 -31.20
CA PHE A 62 5.45 15.73 -30.63
C PHE A 62 4.87 14.32 -30.56
N LEU A 63 5.08 13.49 -31.59
CA LEU A 63 4.66 12.09 -31.57
C LEU A 63 5.45 11.26 -30.55
N ALA A 64 6.74 11.56 -30.34
CA ALA A 64 7.53 10.94 -29.28
C ALA A 64 7.00 11.33 -27.89
N CYS A 65 6.73 12.62 -27.65
CA CYS A 65 6.10 13.09 -26.42
C CYS A 65 4.72 12.46 -26.21
N TRP A 66 3.91 12.36 -27.26
CA TRP A 66 2.63 11.64 -27.20
C TRP A 66 2.81 10.17 -26.85
N TYR A 67 3.77 9.47 -27.48
CA TYR A 67 4.07 8.07 -27.19
C TYR A 67 4.50 7.86 -25.73
N LEU A 68 5.27 8.79 -25.16
CA LEU A 68 5.62 8.82 -23.73
C LEU A 68 4.39 8.88 -22.81
N THR A 69 3.26 9.43 -23.26
CA THR A 69 2.00 9.49 -22.46
C THR A 69 1.11 8.25 -22.60
N THR A 70 1.50 7.26 -23.41
CA THR A 70 0.70 6.05 -23.61
C THR A 70 0.79 5.12 -22.40
N GLU A 71 -0.35 4.56 -21.99
CA GLU A 71 -0.40 3.64 -20.84
C GLU A 71 0.42 2.37 -21.06
N LYS A 72 0.44 1.85 -22.29
CA LYS A 72 1.24 0.68 -22.66
C LYS A 72 2.73 0.90 -22.42
N LEU A 73 3.27 2.07 -22.80
CA LEU A 73 4.68 2.38 -22.55
C LEU A 73 4.93 2.60 -21.06
N TYR A 74 4.05 3.36 -20.39
CA TYR A 74 4.15 3.58 -18.95
C TYR A 74 4.20 2.25 -18.18
N GLN A 75 3.29 1.32 -18.46
CA GLN A 75 3.25 -0.01 -17.84
C GLN A 75 4.53 -0.81 -18.13
N ARG A 76 5.04 -0.77 -19.37
CA ARG A 76 6.31 -1.45 -19.72
C ARG A 76 7.50 -0.87 -18.96
N LEU A 77 7.60 0.45 -18.86
CA LEU A 77 8.66 1.12 -18.11
C LEU A 77 8.55 0.83 -16.61
N ALA A 78 7.33 0.89 -16.06
CA ALA A 78 7.06 0.56 -14.67
C ALA A 78 7.45 -0.89 -14.33
N LYS A 79 7.05 -1.87 -15.16
CA LYS A 79 7.46 -3.28 -14.99
C LYS A 79 8.98 -3.43 -15.01
N LYS A 80 9.68 -2.82 -15.98
CA LYS A 80 11.14 -2.86 -16.04
C LYS A 80 11.81 -2.24 -14.81
N LEU A 81 11.28 -1.13 -14.31
CA LEU A 81 11.78 -0.49 -13.10
C LEU A 81 11.60 -1.41 -11.88
N MET A 82 10.42 -2.03 -11.75
CA MET A 82 10.15 -3.00 -10.67
C MET A 82 11.07 -4.22 -10.75
N MET A 83 11.23 -4.84 -11.92
CA MET A 83 12.14 -5.97 -12.09
C MET A 83 13.58 -5.62 -11.69
N SER A 84 14.04 -4.42 -12.05
CA SER A 84 15.38 -3.95 -11.71
C SER A 84 15.53 -3.74 -10.19
N ARG A 85 14.55 -3.05 -9.56
CA ARG A 85 14.49 -2.82 -8.11
C ARG A 85 14.46 -4.11 -7.29
N PHE A 86 13.86 -5.18 -7.82
CA PHE A 86 13.74 -6.48 -7.17
C PHE A 86 14.79 -7.50 -7.60
N LYS A 87 15.80 -7.10 -8.39
CA LYS A 87 16.92 -8.00 -8.74
C LYS A 87 17.75 -8.37 -7.50
N ASN A 88 18.04 -7.38 -6.65
CA ASN A 88 18.76 -7.53 -5.38
C ASN A 88 18.02 -6.73 -4.30
N PRO A 89 16.84 -7.20 -3.85
CA PRO A 89 15.99 -6.42 -2.97
C PRO A 89 16.63 -6.27 -1.60
N LYS A 90 16.59 -5.05 -1.06
CA LYS A 90 16.92 -4.76 0.34
C LYS A 90 15.64 -4.46 1.12
N ILE A 91 15.48 -5.11 2.26
CA ILE A 91 14.36 -4.90 3.17
C ILE A 91 14.81 -4.02 4.34
N ALA A 92 14.09 -2.94 4.58
CA ALA A 92 14.23 -2.15 5.79
C ALA A 92 13.17 -2.59 6.82
N VAL A 93 13.61 -3.12 7.95
CA VAL A 93 12.72 -3.41 9.10
C VAL A 93 12.64 -2.17 9.96
N LEU A 94 11.44 -1.62 10.13
CA LEU A 94 11.24 -0.43 10.95
C LEU A 94 11.56 -0.74 12.41
N SER A 95 12.42 0.08 12.99
CA SER A 95 12.73 0.08 14.41
C SER A 95 12.54 1.48 14.98
N VAL A 96 12.58 1.59 16.30
CA VAL A 96 12.42 2.84 17.02
C VAL A 96 13.66 3.05 17.89
N SER A 97 14.23 4.26 17.84
CA SER A 97 15.33 4.64 18.74
C SER A 97 14.84 5.01 20.12
N GLY A 98 15.60 4.66 21.15
CA GLY A 98 15.42 5.21 22.49
C GLY A 98 14.26 4.60 23.29
N ILE A 99 13.80 3.41 22.88
CA ILE A 99 12.88 2.58 23.65
C ILE A 99 13.57 1.26 23.99
N ASP A 100 13.30 0.73 25.18
CA ASP A 100 13.79 -0.59 25.59
C ASP A 100 12.89 -1.71 25.04
N GLU A 101 13.26 -2.96 25.30
CA GLU A 101 12.51 -4.13 24.85
C GLU A 101 11.10 -4.19 25.47
N ILE A 102 10.94 -3.74 26.72
CA ILE A 102 9.67 -3.76 27.45
C ILE A 102 8.70 -2.75 26.84
N GLU A 103 9.17 -1.52 26.58
CA GLU A 103 8.43 -0.49 25.86
C GLU A 103 8.10 -0.96 24.43
N THR A 104 9.03 -1.61 23.73
CA THR A 104 8.80 -2.16 22.40
C THR A 104 7.65 -3.16 22.38
N LYS A 105 7.62 -4.09 23.35
CA LYS A 105 6.54 -5.08 23.48
C LYS A 105 5.17 -4.43 23.72
N LYS A 106 5.12 -3.30 24.44
CA LYS A 106 3.87 -2.54 24.66
C LYS A 106 3.33 -1.88 23.39
N LEU A 107 4.19 -1.62 22.40
CA LEU A 107 3.79 -1.00 21.13
C LEU A 107 3.28 -2.02 20.10
N LEU A 108 3.54 -3.32 20.30
CA LEU A 108 3.08 -4.34 19.38
C LEU A 108 1.55 -4.43 19.39
N ARG A 109 0.95 -4.52 18.21
CA ARG A 109 -0.50 -4.67 18.02
C ARG A 109 -0.78 -5.87 17.16
N SER A 110 -1.51 -6.84 17.69
CA SER A 110 -1.88 -8.07 16.97
C SER A 110 -0.68 -8.95 16.56
N THR A 111 0.51 -8.67 17.10
CA THR A 111 1.74 -9.46 16.93
C THR A 111 2.48 -9.52 18.26
N ASP A 112 3.13 -10.64 18.56
CA ASP A 112 4.01 -10.77 19.73
C ASP A 112 5.51 -10.70 19.35
N TYR A 113 5.80 -10.53 18.07
CA TYR A 113 7.15 -10.49 17.51
C TYR A 113 7.68 -9.06 17.36
N THR A 114 8.87 -8.83 17.92
CA THR A 114 9.57 -7.55 17.91
C THR A 114 10.22 -7.27 16.54
N PRO A 115 10.68 -6.02 16.29
CA PRO A 115 11.53 -5.73 15.13
C PRO A 115 12.77 -6.63 15.02
N GLU A 116 13.33 -7.06 16.16
CA GLU A 116 14.50 -7.95 16.19
C GLU A 116 14.15 -9.35 15.70
N ASP A 117 13.03 -9.90 16.15
CA ASP A 117 12.56 -11.22 15.76
C ASP A 117 12.32 -11.27 14.24
N TRP A 118 11.64 -10.26 13.69
CA TRP A 118 11.40 -10.15 12.25
C TRP A 118 12.70 -10.00 11.46
N TYR A 119 13.61 -9.15 11.91
CA TYR A 119 14.92 -8.99 11.27
C TYR A 119 15.68 -10.32 11.22
N ASN A 120 15.79 -11.01 12.36
CA ASN A 120 16.47 -12.30 12.44
C ASN A 120 15.79 -13.33 11.53
N ARG A 121 14.46 -13.38 11.53
CA ARG A 121 13.72 -14.36 10.71
C ARG A 121 13.87 -14.12 9.22
N LEU A 122 13.89 -12.87 8.77
CA LEU A 122 14.18 -12.49 7.38
C LEU A 122 15.60 -12.93 6.99
N CYS A 123 16.59 -12.58 7.80
CA CYS A 123 18.00 -12.93 7.55
C CYS A 123 18.23 -14.45 7.52
N SER A 124 17.66 -15.21 8.46
CA SER A 124 17.72 -16.68 8.48
C SER A 124 17.02 -17.35 7.29
N ASN A 125 16.27 -16.57 6.50
CA ASN A 125 15.57 -17.02 5.30
C ASN A 125 16.21 -16.50 4.00
N ASP A 126 17.48 -16.10 4.05
CA ASP A 126 18.28 -15.60 2.92
C ASP A 126 17.74 -14.30 2.30
N ILE A 127 17.05 -13.49 3.11
CA ILE A 127 16.55 -12.18 2.70
C ILE A 127 17.48 -11.09 3.25
N SER A 128 18.00 -10.24 2.36
CA SER A 128 18.82 -9.09 2.76
C SER A 128 17.96 -8.06 3.48
N ALA A 129 18.13 -7.97 4.80
CA ALA A 129 17.41 -7.04 5.65
C ALA A 129 18.37 -6.16 6.46
N GLU A 130 17.91 -4.96 6.84
CA GLU A 130 18.55 -4.10 7.81
C GLU A 130 17.50 -3.40 8.68
N LYS A 131 17.84 -3.15 9.95
CA LYS A 131 16.97 -2.36 10.84
C LYS A 131 17.17 -0.88 10.56
N THR A 132 16.08 -0.12 10.46
CA THR A 132 16.15 1.33 10.30
C THR A 132 15.18 2.04 11.24
N ILE A 133 15.70 3.07 11.89
CA ILE A 133 14.92 4.04 12.65
C ILE A 133 14.42 5.16 11.72
N ASP A 134 15.07 5.29 10.57
CA ASP A 134 14.85 6.39 9.66
C ASP A 134 13.80 6.05 8.62
N LEU A 135 12.60 6.59 8.86
CA LEU A 135 11.51 6.73 7.90
C LEU A 135 11.80 7.79 6.83
N SER A 136 13.05 8.21 6.62
CA SER A 136 13.43 8.98 5.43
C SER A 136 13.16 8.21 4.14
N MET A 137 12.86 6.91 4.23
CA MET A 137 12.53 6.02 3.11
C MET A 137 13.59 6.15 2.04
N LYS A 138 14.83 5.80 2.41
CA LYS A 138 15.95 5.77 1.47
C LYS A 138 15.49 5.02 0.22
N LYS A 139 15.72 5.63 -0.94
CA LYS A 139 15.29 5.11 -2.24
C LYS A 139 15.76 3.68 -2.51
N ASP A 140 16.83 3.28 -1.82
CA ASP A 140 17.53 2.00 -1.95
C ASP A 140 16.76 0.81 -1.37
N TYR A 141 15.74 1.02 -0.51
CA TYR A 141 14.96 -0.10 0.04
C TYR A 141 13.83 -0.52 -0.87
N SER A 142 13.92 -1.72 -1.45
CA SER A 142 12.84 -2.30 -2.26
C SER A 142 11.59 -2.57 -1.43
N ILE A 143 11.77 -2.96 -0.16
CA ILE A 143 10.69 -3.23 0.79
C ILE A 143 10.94 -2.46 2.11
N ILE A 144 9.91 -1.83 2.66
CA ILE A 144 9.85 -1.37 4.05
C ILE A 144 8.88 -2.26 4.81
N PHE A 145 9.31 -2.78 5.94
CA PHE A 145 8.61 -3.77 6.73
C PHE A 145 8.24 -3.17 8.08
N ASN A 146 6.94 -3.06 8.37
CA ASN A 146 6.41 -2.56 9.64
C ASN A 146 6.13 -3.73 10.59
N PRO A 147 7.00 -3.97 11.60
CA PRO A 147 6.84 -5.10 12.51
C PRO A 147 5.81 -4.86 13.62
N PHE A 148 5.30 -3.64 13.79
CA PHE A 148 4.44 -3.26 14.93
C PHE A 148 2.95 -3.63 14.73
N GLY A 149 2.61 -4.32 13.64
CA GLY A 149 1.24 -4.71 13.31
C GLY A 149 0.38 -3.50 12.96
N GLU A 150 -0.67 -3.24 13.73
CA GLU A 150 -1.62 -2.14 13.42
C GLU A 150 -1.04 -0.73 13.64
N LEU A 151 0.08 -0.65 14.37
CA LEU A 151 0.73 0.59 14.75
C LEU A 151 1.82 0.97 13.75
N TYR A 152 1.98 2.27 13.48
CA TYR A 152 3.14 2.79 12.78
C TYR A 152 3.74 4.03 13.48
N PRO A 153 5.05 4.26 13.36
CA PRO A 153 5.67 5.46 13.92
C PRO A 153 5.30 6.72 13.13
N GLU A 154 4.78 7.77 13.80
CA GLU A 154 4.41 9.05 13.20
C GLU A 154 5.11 10.22 13.91
N LYS A 155 5.98 10.94 13.19
CA LYS A 155 6.77 12.03 13.78
C LYS A 155 5.93 13.30 13.98
N ASP A 156 4.95 13.53 13.11
CA ASP A 156 4.09 14.70 13.12
C ASP A 156 2.63 14.24 13.04
N THR A 157 1.99 14.14 14.20
CA THR A 157 0.61 13.66 14.33
C THR A 157 -0.42 14.64 13.74
N THR A 158 -0.04 15.90 13.53
CA THR A 158 -0.94 16.91 12.95
C THR A 158 -0.95 16.83 11.43
N ASN A 159 0.23 16.76 10.81
CA ASN A 159 0.34 16.74 9.35
C ASN A 159 0.46 15.32 8.76
N LEU A 160 0.59 14.30 9.62
CA LEU A 160 0.78 12.89 9.25
C LEU A 160 1.95 12.71 8.27
N ARG A 161 3.07 13.37 8.59
CA ARG A 161 4.21 13.49 7.68
C ARG A 161 4.85 12.15 7.37
N THR A 162 4.93 11.23 8.34
CA THR A 162 5.42 9.88 8.06
C THR A 162 4.46 9.14 7.15
N PHE A 163 3.16 9.17 7.46
CA PHE A 163 2.17 8.47 6.64
C PHE A 163 2.17 8.95 5.18
N GLN A 164 2.27 10.27 4.95
CA GLN A 164 2.41 10.83 3.61
C GLN A 164 3.63 10.30 2.87
N LYS A 165 4.78 10.14 3.56
CA LYS A 165 5.97 9.51 2.99
C LYS A 165 5.74 8.04 2.67
N ILE A 166 5.07 7.27 3.54
CA ILE A 166 4.73 5.86 3.29
C ILE A 166 3.92 5.78 1.98
N LYS A 167 2.89 6.61 1.86
CA LYS A 167 2.02 6.68 0.68
C LYS A 167 2.81 7.05 -0.58
N GLU A 168 3.69 8.05 -0.50
CA GLU A 168 4.55 8.45 -1.61
C GLU A 168 5.56 7.36 -2.01
N TYR A 169 6.16 6.67 -1.04
CA TYR A 169 7.06 5.54 -1.27
C TYR A 169 6.35 4.41 -2.01
N ILE A 170 5.16 4.00 -1.57
CA ILE A 170 4.34 2.99 -2.24
C ILE A 170 3.98 3.47 -3.64
N LYS A 171 3.45 4.70 -3.78
CA LYS A 171 3.08 5.29 -5.07
C LYS A 171 4.24 5.25 -6.07
N ASN A 172 5.46 5.43 -5.57
CA ASN A 172 6.66 5.49 -6.40
C ASN A 172 7.28 4.13 -6.79
N GLY A 173 6.75 3.00 -6.31
CA GLY A 173 7.27 1.66 -6.63
C GLY A 173 7.87 0.92 -5.43
N GLY A 174 7.78 1.48 -4.23
CA GLY A 174 8.14 0.82 -2.99
C GLY A 174 7.10 -0.23 -2.57
N VAL A 175 7.54 -1.24 -1.82
CA VAL A 175 6.64 -2.21 -1.20
C VAL A 175 6.63 -1.99 0.30
N PHE A 176 5.48 -1.66 0.87
CA PHE A 176 5.33 -1.49 2.32
C PHE A 176 4.57 -2.68 2.88
N VAL A 177 5.12 -3.36 3.90
CA VAL A 177 4.51 -4.54 4.51
C VAL A 177 4.02 -4.20 5.89
N ASN A 178 2.75 -4.50 6.18
CA ASN A 178 2.16 -4.42 7.51
C ASN A 178 1.97 -5.83 8.08
N THR A 179 2.62 -6.16 9.20
CA THR A 179 2.74 -7.57 9.66
C THR A 179 1.52 -8.18 10.30
N ALA A 180 0.59 -7.39 10.82
CA ALA A 180 -0.58 -7.91 11.53
C ALA A 180 -1.71 -6.88 11.60
N GLY A 181 -2.96 -7.38 11.66
CA GLY A 181 -4.18 -6.60 11.82
C GLY A 181 -4.41 -5.49 10.77
N LEU A 182 -5.07 -4.41 11.20
CA LEU A 182 -5.44 -3.28 10.37
C LEU A 182 -4.31 -2.26 10.24
N ALA A 183 -3.72 -2.20 9.05
CA ALA A 183 -2.65 -1.27 8.75
C ALA A 183 -3.03 0.20 9.05
N PHE A 184 -2.12 0.90 9.72
CA PHE A 184 -2.24 2.32 10.06
C PHE A 184 -3.37 2.67 11.03
N TYR A 185 -3.89 1.73 11.82
CA TYR A 185 -4.98 2.01 12.76
C TYR A 185 -4.52 2.84 13.98
N TYR A 186 -3.30 2.58 14.44
CA TYR A 186 -2.64 3.37 15.49
C TYR A 186 -1.44 4.11 14.93
N MET A 187 -1.24 5.34 15.40
CA MET A 187 -0.01 6.09 15.19
C MET A 187 0.69 6.27 16.52
N TRP A 188 2.02 6.27 16.52
CA TRP A 188 2.79 6.52 17.72
C TRP A 188 3.95 7.46 17.47
N ASN A 189 4.06 8.51 18.29
CA ASN A 189 5.11 9.50 18.16
C ASN A 189 6.33 9.11 18.99
N PRO A 190 7.47 8.76 18.36
CA PRO A 190 8.66 8.33 19.09
C PRO A 190 9.27 9.42 19.98
N LYS A 191 9.03 10.69 19.69
CA LYS A 191 9.59 11.81 20.45
C LYS A 191 8.77 12.13 21.69
N THR A 192 7.44 12.14 21.57
CA THR A 192 6.54 12.48 22.68
C THR A 192 6.03 11.27 23.44
N LYS A 193 6.25 10.05 22.91
CA LYS A 193 5.69 8.78 23.38
C LYS A 193 4.15 8.76 23.42
N ILE A 194 3.50 9.61 22.63
CA ILE A 194 2.04 9.68 22.53
C ILE A 194 1.55 8.74 21.44
N GLU A 195 0.58 7.89 21.79
CA GLU A 195 -0.19 7.09 20.85
C GLU A 195 -1.47 7.84 20.46
N GLY A 196 -1.84 7.73 19.19
CA GLY A 196 -3.07 8.29 18.64
C GLY A 196 -3.84 7.25 17.84
N LEU A 197 -5.16 7.33 17.91
CA LEU A 197 -6.03 6.61 16.99
C LEU A 197 -6.10 7.38 15.67
N THR A 198 -6.08 6.65 14.56
CA THR A 198 -6.16 7.27 13.25
C THR A 198 -7.59 7.21 12.68
N GLY A 199 -8.43 6.27 13.13
CA GLY A 199 -9.87 6.25 12.83
C GLY A 199 -10.69 7.30 13.60
N PRO A 200 -11.97 7.50 13.24
CA PRO A 200 -12.88 8.32 14.05
C PRO A 200 -12.98 7.75 15.46
N MET A 201 -12.81 8.58 16.48
CA MET A 201 -13.03 8.18 17.87
C MET A 201 -14.53 8.08 18.11
N LEU A 202 -15.00 6.91 18.55
CA LEU A 202 -16.37 6.79 19.05
C LEU A 202 -16.37 7.15 20.53
N GLU A 203 -17.06 8.24 20.88
CA GLU A 203 -17.37 8.55 22.27
C GLU A 203 -18.52 7.63 22.70
N THR A 204 -18.21 6.64 23.53
CA THR A 204 -19.23 5.85 24.22
C THR A 204 -19.48 6.46 25.59
N TYR A 205 -20.67 6.28 26.16
CA TYR A 205 -20.95 6.71 27.52
C TYR A 205 -21.05 5.48 28.40
N THR A 206 -20.18 5.38 29.40
CA THR A 206 -20.32 4.35 30.43
C THR A 206 -21.12 4.93 31.60
N GLY A 207 -22.14 4.20 32.02
CA GLY A 207 -23.02 4.62 33.11
C GLY A 207 -22.78 3.79 34.37
N ALA A 208 -22.58 4.46 35.50
CA ALA A 208 -22.67 3.83 36.81
C ALA A 208 -23.94 4.32 37.52
N ALA A 209 -24.80 3.39 37.92
CA ALA A 209 -25.91 3.69 38.81
C ALA A 209 -25.36 3.83 40.24
N LYS A 210 -25.55 5.00 40.84
CA LYS A 210 -25.17 5.28 42.22
C LYS A 210 -26.44 5.55 43.01
N THR A 211 -26.66 4.79 44.08
CA THR A 211 -27.71 5.07 45.05
C THR A 211 -27.13 5.87 46.20
N GLU A 212 -27.57 7.11 46.37
CA GLU A 212 -27.17 7.96 47.49
C GLU A 212 -28.32 8.01 48.52
N PRO A 213 -28.04 7.81 49.82
CA PRO A 213 -29.06 7.92 50.86
C PRO A 213 -29.49 9.39 51.00
N ILE A 214 -30.79 9.63 50.92
CA ILE A 214 -31.40 10.88 51.41
C ILE A 214 -31.81 10.65 52.86
N ILE A 215 -31.62 11.68 53.70
CA ILE A 215 -32.01 11.69 55.12
C ILE A 215 -33.40 11.07 55.32
N GLY A 216 -33.44 10.03 56.14
CA GLY A 216 -34.64 9.22 56.43
C GLY A 216 -34.95 8.20 55.33
N SER A 217 -34.42 6.97 55.46
CA SER A 217 -34.76 5.72 54.74
C SER A 217 -35.08 5.76 53.23
N THR A 218 -34.82 6.86 52.53
CA THR A 218 -35.21 7.10 51.15
C THR A 218 -33.95 7.21 50.31
N TYR A 219 -33.81 6.39 49.27
CA TYR A 219 -32.62 6.40 48.40
C TYR A 219 -32.92 7.16 47.11
N LYS A 220 -32.00 8.04 46.69
CA LYS A 220 -32.02 8.63 45.34
C LYS A 220 -31.11 7.82 44.45
N SER A 221 -31.67 7.20 43.42
CA SER A 221 -30.86 6.65 42.34
C SER A 221 -30.42 7.81 41.45
N SER A 222 -29.12 7.97 41.26
CA SER A 222 -28.53 8.81 40.23
C SER A 222 -27.79 7.94 39.23
N ILE A 223 -27.88 8.29 37.95
CA ILE A 223 -27.09 7.67 36.89
C ILE A 223 -26.01 8.67 36.54
N SER A 224 -24.75 8.32 36.78
CA SER A 224 -23.61 9.10 36.30
C SER A 224 -23.15 8.51 34.98
N LEU A 225 -23.28 9.27 33.90
CA LEU A 225 -22.69 8.93 32.61
C LEU A 225 -21.33 9.62 32.49
N MET A 226 -20.28 8.85 32.25
CA MET A 226 -18.96 9.37 31.92
C MET A 226 -18.65 9.01 30.46
N PRO A 227 -18.27 9.98 29.62
CA PRO A 227 -17.79 9.68 28.28
C PRO A 227 -16.49 8.88 28.41
N VAL A 228 -16.42 7.75 27.71
CA VAL A 228 -15.25 6.90 27.58
C VAL A 228 -15.01 6.68 26.10
N VAL A 229 -13.79 6.97 25.66
CA VAL A 229 -13.33 6.65 24.31
C VAL A 229 -12.86 5.21 24.32
N LEU A 230 -13.64 4.33 23.68
CA LEU A 230 -13.27 2.92 23.49
C LEU A 230 -12.72 2.76 22.06
N THR A 231 -11.41 2.54 21.97
CA THR A 231 -10.72 2.33 20.68
C THR A 231 -11.16 1.04 19.98
N GLU A 232 -11.68 0.08 20.75
CA GLU A 232 -12.25 -1.18 20.26
C GLU A 232 -13.60 -0.99 19.55
N ASP A 233 -14.36 0.03 19.95
CA ASP A 233 -15.68 0.38 19.41
C ASP A 233 -15.60 1.42 18.28
N SER A 234 -14.38 1.88 17.96
CA SER A 234 -14.18 2.87 16.91
C SER A 234 -14.49 2.29 15.52
N PRO A 235 -15.08 3.07 14.60
CA PRO A 235 -15.50 2.56 13.29
C PRO A 235 -14.30 2.08 12.49
N LEU A 236 -14.32 0.80 12.12
CA LEU A 236 -13.34 0.21 11.20
C LEU A 236 -13.65 0.54 9.72
N THR A 237 -14.72 1.30 9.46
CA THR A 237 -15.14 1.70 8.11
C THR A 237 -14.38 2.94 7.63
N ASP A 238 -14.12 3.93 8.48
CA ASP A 238 -13.55 5.23 8.09
C ASP A 238 -12.08 5.41 8.52
N THR A 239 -11.31 4.33 8.41
CA THR A 239 -9.89 4.29 8.77
C THR A 239 -9.01 4.95 7.72
N TRP A 240 -7.74 5.24 8.06
CA TRP A 240 -6.78 5.77 7.08
C TRP A 240 -6.51 4.81 5.94
N LEU A 241 -6.55 3.51 6.21
CA LEU A 241 -6.45 2.48 5.20
C LEU A 241 -7.58 2.64 4.16
N TYR A 242 -8.82 2.81 4.60
CA TYR A 242 -9.94 3.06 3.70
C TYR A 242 -9.80 4.41 2.98
N LYS A 243 -9.58 5.51 3.71
CA LYS A 243 -9.52 6.87 3.14
C LYS A 243 -8.42 7.05 2.10
N ASN A 244 -7.33 6.30 2.18
CA ASN A 244 -6.17 6.49 1.30
C ASN A 244 -5.96 5.39 0.27
N PHE A 245 -6.40 4.16 0.58
CA PHE A 245 -6.21 3.00 -0.29
C PHE A 245 -7.53 2.33 -0.67
N GLY A 246 -8.67 2.85 -0.22
CA GLY A 246 -9.99 2.31 -0.54
C GLY A 246 -10.29 0.94 0.05
N VAL A 247 -9.44 0.41 0.93
CA VAL A 247 -9.56 -0.98 1.38
C VAL A 247 -10.59 -1.07 2.50
N ARG A 248 -11.57 -1.96 2.31
CA ARG A 248 -12.47 -2.43 3.37
C ARG A 248 -11.93 -3.69 3.99
N THR A 249 -12.19 -3.88 5.28
CA THR A 249 -11.75 -5.06 6.01
C THR A 249 -12.91 -5.79 6.68
N THR A 250 -12.66 -7.03 7.10
CA THR A 250 -13.53 -7.73 8.05
C THR A 250 -13.67 -6.91 9.33
N LEU A 251 -14.81 -7.09 9.99
CA LEU A 251 -15.16 -6.42 11.23
C LEU A 251 -15.23 -7.45 12.36
N GLY A 252 -14.80 -7.05 13.55
CA GLY A 252 -14.98 -7.81 14.79
C GLY A 252 -13.69 -8.46 15.31
N SER A 253 -13.90 -9.46 16.17
CA SER A 253 -12.84 -10.20 16.86
C SER A 253 -12.15 -11.21 15.95
N MET A 254 -10.98 -11.67 16.40
CA MET A 254 -10.20 -12.75 15.79
C MET A 254 -11.04 -14.01 15.56
N ARG A 255 -10.80 -14.70 14.44
CA ARG A 255 -11.48 -15.95 14.07
C ARG A 255 -10.51 -16.97 13.50
N SER A 256 -10.71 -18.24 13.82
CA SER A 256 -10.01 -19.33 13.15
C SER A 256 -10.68 -19.63 11.82
N LEU A 257 -9.98 -19.43 10.71
CA LEU A 257 -10.48 -19.72 9.37
C LEU A 257 -9.54 -20.67 8.62
N GLU A 258 -10.11 -21.48 7.74
CA GLU A 258 -9.32 -22.23 6.76
C GLU A 258 -8.79 -21.26 5.70
N ALA A 259 -7.50 -21.35 5.41
CA ALA A 259 -6.82 -20.56 4.39
C ALA A 259 -6.66 -21.39 3.11
N LYS A 260 -6.87 -20.73 1.98
CA LYS A 260 -6.67 -21.26 0.62
C LYS A 260 -5.74 -20.34 -0.17
N ASN A 261 -4.93 -20.93 -1.02
CA ASN A 261 -4.08 -20.20 -1.94
C ASN A 261 -4.96 -19.32 -2.87
N ALA A 262 -4.59 -18.05 -3.06
CA ALA A 262 -5.19 -17.27 -4.13
C ALA A 262 -4.68 -17.76 -5.49
N ALA A 263 -5.43 -17.46 -6.55
CA ALA A 263 -4.97 -17.76 -7.91
C ALA A 263 -3.53 -17.23 -8.08
N HIS A 264 -2.62 -18.12 -8.46
CA HIS A 264 -1.20 -17.88 -8.74
C HIS A 264 -0.25 -17.75 -7.52
N PHE A 265 -0.73 -17.76 -6.29
CA PHE A 265 0.14 -17.79 -5.12
C PHE A 265 0.11 -19.18 -4.50
N ASP A 266 1.22 -19.91 -4.51
CA ASP A 266 1.34 -21.24 -3.91
C ASP A 266 2.21 -21.16 -2.65
N ILE A 267 1.57 -20.82 -1.53
CA ILE A 267 2.24 -20.43 -0.28
C ILE A 267 1.86 -21.38 0.86
N ILE A 268 0.60 -21.83 0.89
CA ILE A 268 0.05 -22.64 1.96
C ILE A 268 -0.30 -24.05 1.52
N ASP A 269 -0.21 -24.96 2.48
CA ASP A 269 -0.66 -26.34 2.34
C ASP A 269 -2.18 -26.44 2.55
N GLU A 270 -2.78 -27.51 2.05
CA GLU A 270 -4.20 -27.80 2.25
C GLU A 270 -4.56 -27.87 3.74
N ASN A 271 -5.73 -27.36 4.11
CA ASN A 271 -6.25 -27.31 5.49
C ASN A 271 -5.44 -26.43 6.47
N THR A 272 -4.62 -25.50 5.99
CA THR A 272 -3.96 -24.52 6.86
C THR A 272 -5.01 -23.67 7.58
N ILE A 273 -5.00 -23.67 8.92
CA ILE A 273 -5.89 -22.82 9.74
C ILE A 273 -5.10 -21.60 10.18
N ILE A 274 -5.71 -20.42 10.01
CA ILE A 274 -5.12 -19.13 10.38
C ILE A 274 -5.98 -18.41 11.41
N GLN A 275 -5.37 -17.47 12.14
CA GLN A 275 -6.08 -16.52 13.00
C GLN A 275 -6.38 -15.24 12.21
N GLU A 276 -7.52 -15.23 11.52
CA GLU A 276 -8.01 -14.07 10.77
C GLU A 276 -8.32 -12.91 11.70
N PHE A 277 -7.85 -11.71 11.35
CA PHE A 277 -8.18 -10.49 12.05
C PHE A 277 -8.05 -9.26 11.14
N ARG A 278 -9.18 -8.64 10.82
CA ARG A 278 -9.26 -7.42 10.00
C ARG A 278 -8.66 -7.61 8.61
N SER A 279 -8.87 -8.77 8.01
CA SER A 279 -8.52 -9.10 6.61
C SER A 279 -9.14 -8.15 5.60
N ALA A 280 -8.43 -7.91 4.49
CA ALA A 280 -8.98 -7.15 3.38
C ALA A 280 -10.18 -7.90 2.76
N LEU A 281 -11.20 -7.14 2.36
CA LEU A 281 -12.39 -7.66 1.67
C LEU A 281 -12.44 -7.21 0.22
N ARG A 282 -12.22 -5.90 -0.01
CA ARG A 282 -12.27 -5.29 -1.34
C ARG A 282 -11.61 -3.92 -1.31
N CYS A 283 -11.34 -3.39 -2.50
CA CYS A 283 -10.93 -2.01 -2.69
C CYS A 283 -12.08 -1.23 -3.39
N GLU A 284 -12.45 -0.07 -2.86
CA GLU A 284 -13.56 0.75 -3.35
C GLU A 284 -13.09 2.01 -4.12
N THR A 285 -11.79 2.15 -4.38
CA THR A 285 -11.23 3.30 -5.13
C THR A 285 -10.64 2.86 -6.45
N ALA A 286 -10.66 3.75 -7.45
CA ALA A 286 -10.02 3.49 -8.75
C ALA A 286 -8.49 3.65 -8.71
N GLU A 287 -7.95 4.28 -7.66
CA GLU A 287 -6.50 4.50 -7.51
C GLU A 287 -5.76 3.27 -6.98
N ALA A 288 -6.48 2.32 -6.40
CA ALA A 288 -5.92 1.13 -5.79
C ALA A 288 -6.59 -0.14 -6.30
N GLN A 289 -5.83 -1.23 -6.31
CA GLN A 289 -6.34 -2.54 -6.73
C GLN A 289 -5.92 -3.59 -5.72
N LEU A 290 -6.90 -4.35 -5.22
CA LEU A 290 -6.65 -5.47 -4.32
C LEU A 290 -6.24 -6.71 -5.12
N ILE A 291 -5.15 -7.33 -4.70
CA ILE A 291 -4.58 -8.55 -5.27
C ILE A 291 -4.53 -9.58 -4.13
N PRO A 292 -5.45 -10.55 -4.11
CA PRO A 292 -5.46 -11.61 -3.12
C PRO A 292 -4.18 -12.46 -3.20
N ILE A 293 -3.58 -12.77 -2.05
CA ILE A 293 -2.45 -13.71 -1.94
C ILE A 293 -2.90 -14.97 -1.21
N ILE A 294 -3.63 -14.80 -0.11
CA ILE A 294 -4.34 -15.87 0.60
C ILE A 294 -5.82 -15.51 0.65
N ARG A 295 -6.68 -16.52 0.54
CA ARG A 295 -8.15 -16.41 0.60
C ARG A 295 -8.69 -17.22 1.76
N SER A 296 -9.73 -16.74 2.39
CA SER A 296 -10.53 -17.48 3.38
C SER A 296 -11.99 -17.13 3.20
N GLU A 297 -12.86 -17.97 3.75
CA GLU A 297 -14.31 -17.76 3.74
C GLU A 297 -14.82 -17.71 5.18
N TYR A 298 -15.76 -16.80 5.45
CA TYR A 298 -16.42 -16.72 6.75
C TYR A 298 -17.93 -16.56 6.59
N LEU A 299 -18.68 -17.07 7.58
CA LEU A 299 -20.13 -16.91 7.64
C LEU A 299 -20.48 -15.55 8.27
N TYR A 300 -21.19 -14.71 7.55
CA TYR A 300 -21.71 -13.44 8.08
C TYR A 300 -23.05 -13.69 8.78
N HIS A 301 -23.00 -13.83 10.09
CA HIS A 301 -24.17 -14.18 10.93
C HIS A 301 -25.44 -13.34 10.66
N PRO A 302 -25.38 -12.01 10.46
CA PRO A 302 -26.60 -11.23 10.23
C PRO A 302 -27.39 -11.61 8.98
N THR A 303 -26.73 -12.14 7.94
CA THR A 303 -27.40 -12.54 6.69
C THR A 303 -27.36 -14.04 6.41
N GLY A 304 -26.56 -14.80 7.18
CA GLY A 304 -26.30 -16.21 6.94
C GLY A 304 -25.53 -16.49 5.65
N ARG A 305 -24.94 -15.46 5.02
CA ARG A 305 -24.18 -15.62 3.76
C ARG A 305 -22.71 -15.85 4.04
N THR A 306 -22.09 -16.69 3.23
CA THR A 306 -20.63 -16.82 3.20
C THR A 306 -20.03 -15.65 2.43
N HIS A 307 -18.98 -15.05 2.99
CA HIS A 307 -18.22 -13.98 2.38
C HIS A 307 -16.75 -14.38 2.31
N GLU A 308 -16.09 -14.01 1.21
CA GLU A 308 -14.64 -14.13 1.09
C GLU A 308 -13.94 -13.00 1.85
N CYS A 309 -12.79 -13.31 2.41
CA CYS A 309 -11.81 -12.36 2.91
C CYS A 309 -10.39 -12.78 2.48
N TYR A 310 -9.45 -11.83 2.61
CA TYR A 310 -8.08 -12.00 2.14
C TYR A 310 -7.08 -11.74 3.28
N PRO A 311 -6.72 -12.80 4.04
CA PRO A 311 -5.80 -12.74 5.18
C PRO A 311 -4.42 -12.17 4.85
N ILE A 312 -3.91 -12.50 3.66
CA ILE A 312 -2.75 -11.81 3.10
C ILE A 312 -3.16 -11.30 1.72
N ALA A 313 -2.95 -10.00 1.50
CA ALA A 313 -3.26 -9.36 0.22
C ALA A 313 -2.26 -8.27 -0.09
N ALA A 314 -2.03 -8.03 -1.38
CA ALA A 314 -1.34 -6.83 -1.85
C ALA A 314 -2.37 -5.81 -2.34
N VAL A 315 -2.12 -4.53 -2.07
CA VAL A 315 -2.90 -3.41 -2.59
C VAL A 315 -1.97 -2.61 -3.48
N LYS A 316 -2.17 -2.71 -4.80
CA LYS A 316 -1.43 -1.90 -5.75
C LYS A 316 -1.84 -0.45 -5.58
N TYR A 317 -0.88 0.46 -5.42
CA TYR A 317 -1.12 1.89 -5.37
C TYR A 317 0.00 2.62 -6.09
N GLY A 318 -0.33 3.31 -7.19
CA GLY A 318 0.67 3.80 -8.13
C GLY A 318 1.47 2.64 -8.75
N ARG A 319 2.79 2.63 -8.56
CA ARG A 319 3.69 1.58 -9.08
C ARG A 319 4.03 0.49 -8.06
N GLY A 320 3.84 0.77 -6.77
CA GLY A 320 4.22 -0.13 -5.68
C GLY A 320 3.02 -0.82 -5.04
N TYR A 321 3.28 -1.43 -3.89
CA TYR A 321 2.31 -2.28 -3.21
C TYR A 321 2.31 -2.06 -1.70
N LEU A 322 1.13 -2.02 -1.12
CA LEU A 322 0.92 -2.19 0.33
C LEU A 322 0.53 -3.64 0.59
N ILE A 323 1.36 -4.38 1.32
CA ILE A 323 1.07 -5.75 1.73
C ILE A 323 0.37 -5.70 3.08
N LEU A 324 -0.83 -6.26 3.12
CA LEU A 324 -1.68 -6.35 4.30
C LEU A 324 -1.67 -7.79 4.80
N VAL A 325 -1.33 -7.95 6.08
CA VAL A 325 -1.48 -9.21 6.81
C VAL A 325 -2.60 -9.01 7.83
N GLY A 326 -3.82 -9.30 7.41
CA GLY A 326 -5.03 -9.24 8.25
C GLY A 326 -5.18 -10.49 9.12
N MET A 327 -4.13 -10.76 9.88
CA MET A 327 -4.03 -11.89 10.79
C MET A 327 -3.49 -11.43 12.13
N VAL A 328 -3.71 -12.24 13.16
CA VAL A 328 -2.96 -12.15 14.42
C VAL A 328 -1.71 -13.03 14.30
N ILE A 329 -0.53 -12.46 14.55
CA ILE A 329 0.76 -13.15 14.44
C ILE A 329 1.34 -13.36 15.85
N LYS A 330 0.86 -14.39 16.53
CA LYS A 330 1.26 -14.69 17.92
C LYS A 330 1.88 -16.07 18.08
N LYS A 331 1.69 -16.93 17.10
CA LYS A 331 2.24 -18.28 17.12
C LYS A 331 3.40 -18.40 16.14
N GLU A 332 4.32 -19.31 16.46
CA GLU A 332 5.49 -19.58 15.62
C GLU A 332 5.13 -20.12 14.23
N GLU A 333 3.96 -20.77 14.10
CA GLU A 333 3.40 -21.23 12.83
C GLU A 333 2.94 -20.10 11.91
N ASP A 334 2.64 -18.92 12.44
CA ASP A 334 2.16 -17.77 11.67
C ASP A 334 3.32 -17.06 10.92
N LEU A 335 4.54 -17.08 11.48
CA LEU A 335 5.71 -16.40 10.91
C LEU A 335 6.12 -16.95 9.53
N PRO A 336 6.32 -18.28 9.34
CA PRO A 336 6.67 -18.84 8.04
C PRO A 336 5.73 -18.41 6.93
N LEU A 337 4.43 -18.23 7.23
CA LEU A 337 3.43 -17.83 6.26
C LEU A 337 3.72 -16.46 5.65
N VAL A 338 3.97 -15.47 6.50
CA VAL A 338 4.31 -14.11 6.07
C VAL A 338 5.63 -14.12 5.29
N ILE A 339 6.63 -14.87 5.77
CA ILE A 339 7.94 -14.97 5.09
C ILE A 339 7.82 -15.61 3.70
N LYS A 340 7.07 -16.70 3.56
CA LYS A 340 6.80 -17.34 2.25
C LYS A 340 6.09 -16.35 1.31
N ALA A 341 5.10 -15.60 1.80
CA ALA A 341 4.42 -14.58 1.01
C ALA A 341 5.38 -13.49 0.52
N ILE A 342 6.29 -13.00 1.37
CA ILE A 342 7.31 -12.01 0.98
C ILE A 342 8.27 -12.58 -0.07
N LYS A 343 8.71 -13.83 0.07
CA LYS A 343 9.57 -14.49 -0.93
C LYS A 343 8.88 -14.59 -2.28
N GLU A 344 7.61 -14.98 -2.31
CA GLU A 344 6.83 -15.09 -3.53
C GLU A 344 6.59 -13.72 -4.18
N ILE A 345 6.30 -12.68 -3.37
CA ILE A 345 6.18 -11.29 -3.86
C ILE A 345 7.50 -10.82 -4.50
N ILE A 346 8.63 -11.03 -3.83
CA ILE A 346 9.95 -10.67 -4.36
C ILE A 346 10.17 -11.36 -5.70
N GLU A 347 9.90 -12.66 -5.77
CA GLU A 347 10.16 -13.44 -6.97
C GLU A 347 9.31 -13.00 -8.16
N ARG A 348 8.02 -12.75 -7.93
CA ARG A 348 7.10 -12.23 -8.95
C ARG A 348 7.50 -10.85 -9.43
N LEU A 349 7.82 -9.94 -8.52
CA LEU A 349 8.26 -8.59 -8.90
C LEU A 349 9.60 -8.61 -9.66
N ARG A 350 10.49 -9.53 -9.31
CA ARG A 350 11.76 -9.75 -10.01
C ARG A 350 11.56 -10.29 -11.43
N LYS A 351 10.66 -11.27 -11.62
CA LYS A 351 10.41 -11.93 -12.91
C LYS A 351 9.46 -11.17 -13.84
N GLU A 352 8.36 -10.66 -13.28
CA GLU A 352 7.21 -10.14 -14.05
C GLU A 352 7.07 -8.62 -13.92
N GLY A 353 7.67 -8.01 -12.89
CA GLY A 353 7.53 -6.58 -12.60
C GLY A 353 6.13 -6.17 -12.15
N SER A 354 5.26 -7.15 -11.85
CA SER A 354 3.89 -6.94 -11.37
C SER A 354 3.47 -8.11 -10.47
N LEU A 355 2.54 -7.86 -9.54
CA LEU A 355 1.80 -8.91 -8.83
C LEU A 355 0.44 -9.19 -9.46
N GLU A 356 0.03 -8.39 -10.44
CA GLU A 356 -1.22 -8.59 -11.15
C GLU A 356 -1.14 -9.83 -12.03
N VAL A 357 -2.23 -10.58 -12.07
CA VAL A 357 -2.42 -11.63 -13.06
C VAL A 357 -2.49 -10.95 -14.42
N GLY A 358 -1.47 -11.16 -15.26
CA GLY A 358 -1.58 -10.75 -16.65
C GLY A 358 -2.65 -11.61 -17.33
N ASP A 359 -3.57 -10.99 -18.05
CA ASP A 359 -4.26 -11.67 -19.14
C ASP A 359 -3.15 -12.18 -20.09
N ARG A 360 -2.87 -13.48 -20.06
CA ARG A 360 -1.91 -14.12 -20.95
C ARG A 360 -2.47 -14.19 -22.37
#